data_AF-A0A7C3CLK0-F1
#
_entry.id   AF-A0A7C3CLK0-F1
#
_cell.length_a   1.000
_cell.length_b   1.000
_cell.length_c   1.000
_cell.angle_alpha   90.00
_cell.angle_beta   90.00
_cell.angle_gamma   90.00
#
_symmetry.space_group_name_H-M   'P 1'
#
loop_
_entity.id
_entity.type
_entity.pdbx_description
1 polymer ?
#
loop_
_entity_poly.entity_id
_entity_poly.type
_entity_poly.pdbx_seq_one_letter_code
_entity_poly.pdbx_strand_id
1 'polypeptide(L)' 'MPKVLIVACGSYAETSHSCVADWKCLFSAAEKKGPFAAYEDEVKVVGFLRCRCPGRSLVPNIAMAKEKTGFEVVHLT' A
#
# COMPACT_ATOMS: atom_id res chain seq x y z
N MET A 1 -14.02 -7.75 -5.11
CA MET A 1 -13.04 -6.64 -5.12
C MET A 1 -12.44 -6.39 -3.73
N PRO A 2 -11.24 -6.94 -3.46
CA PRO A 2 -10.50 -6.73 -2.21
C PRO A 2 -10.09 -5.27 -2.00
N LYS A 3 -10.19 -4.80 -0.75
CA LYS A 3 -9.67 -3.49 -0.35
C LYS A 3 -8.25 -3.62 0.19
N VAL A 4 -7.30 -2.95 -0.47
CA VAL A 4 -5.87 -3.06 -0.17
C VAL A 4 -5.35 -1.75 0.41
N LEU A 5 -4.63 -1.85 1.53
CA LEU A 5 -3.79 -0.78 2.06
C LEU A 5 -2.35 -1.00 1.62
N ILE A 6 -1.74 0.00 0.99
CA ILE A 6 -0.32 -0.06 0.64
C ILE A 6 0.49 0.53 1.80
N VAL A 7 1.53 -0.20 2.23
CA VAL A 7 2.46 0.26 3.27
C VAL A 7 3.88 0.15 2.73
N ALA A 8 4.54 1.29 2.58
CA ALA A 8 5.92 1.36 2.12
C ALA A 8 6.89 1.55 3.29
N CYS A 9 8.02 0.84 3.29
CA CYS A 9 9.12 1.17 4.19
C CYS A 9 9.77 2.48 3.75
N GLY A 10 9.74 3.54 4.57
CA GLY A 10 10.30 4.85 4.20
C GLY A 10 11.80 4.79 3.87
N SER A 11 12.59 4.08 4.67
CA SER A 11 14.03 3.91 4.40
C SER A 11 14.31 3.21 3.08
N TYR A 12 13.43 2.28 2.66
CA TYR A 12 13.56 1.63 1.35
C TYR A 12 13.06 2.55 0.25
N ALA A 13 11.82 3.06 0.32
CA ALA A 13 11.20 3.91 -0.69
C ALA A 13 12.02 5.18 -1.01
N GLU A 14 12.69 5.77 -0.02
CA GLU A 14 13.52 6.97 -0.22
C GLU A 14 14.86 6.67 -0.91
N THR A 15 15.35 5.43 -0.87
CA THR A 15 16.71 5.07 -1.32
C THR A 15 16.74 4.12 -2.50
N SER A 16 15.72 3.28 -2.67
CA SER A 16 15.79 2.11 -3.56
C SER A 16 15.12 2.32 -4.91
N HIS A 17 14.15 3.23 -5.04
CA HIS A 17 13.40 3.43 -6.27
C HIS A 17 12.92 4.87 -6.41
N SER A 18 13.27 5.52 -7.54
CA SER A 18 12.72 6.81 -7.96
C SER A 18 11.27 6.68 -8.44
N CYS A 19 10.41 6.02 -7.66
CA CYS A 19 8.99 5.93 -7.94
C CYS A 19 8.32 7.27 -7.56
N VAL A 20 8.35 8.22 -8.49
CA VAL A 20 7.75 9.55 -8.29
C VAL A 20 6.28 9.38 -7.91
N ALA A 21 5.91 9.97 -6.77
CA ALA A 21 4.57 9.88 -6.18
C ALA A 21 4.07 8.45 -5.92
N ASP A 22 4.96 7.46 -5.85
CA ASP A 22 4.63 6.04 -5.62
C ASP A 22 3.65 5.46 -6.68
N TRP A 23 3.69 5.99 -7.91
CA TRP A 23 2.73 5.67 -8.98
C TRP A 23 2.73 4.21 -9.45
N LYS A 24 3.86 3.52 -9.32
CA LYS A 24 4.04 2.13 -9.79
C LYS A 24 3.02 1.20 -9.15
N CYS A 25 2.78 1.35 -7.86
CA CYS A 25 1.86 0.50 -7.11
C CYS A 25 0.40 0.79 -7.48
N LEU A 26 0.05 2.08 -7.64
CA LEU A 26 -1.29 2.51 -8.08
C LEU A 26 -1.60 2.02 -9.49
N PHE A 27 -0.68 2.22 -10.43
CA PHE A 27 -0.81 1.73 -11.80
C PHE A 27 -0.89 0.21 -11.85
N SER A 28 -0.03 -0.49 -11.09
CA SER A 28 -0.05 -1.96 -11.09
C SER A 28 -1.34 -2.53 -10.50
N ALA A 29 -1.93 -1.88 -9.49
CA ALA A 29 -3.22 -2.29 -8.95
C ALA A 29 -4.37 -2.06 -9.94
N ALA A 30 -4.38 -0.92 -10.64
CA ALA A 30 -5.38 -0.61 -11.66
C ALA A 30 -5.30 -1.55 -12.88
N GLU A 31 -4.08 -1.88 -13.30
CA GLU A 31 -3.82 -2.68 -14.50
C GLU A 31 -3.67 -4.18 -14.23
N LYS A 32 -3.87 -4.60 -12.97
CA LYS A 32 -3.64 -5.98 -12.51
C LYS A 32 -2.26 -6.54 -12.92
N LYS A 33 -1.20 -5.76 -12.68
CA LYS A 33 0.19 -6.14 -12.97
C LYS A 33 0.96 -6.54 -11.72
N GLY A 34 2.04 -7.31 -11.90
CA GLY A 34 2.93 -7.72 -10.82
C GLY A 34 2.19 -8.52 -9.74
N PRO A 35 2.41 -8.25 -8.44
CA PRO A 35 1.72 -8.95 -7.35
C PRO A 35 0.18 -8.85 -7.41
N PHE A 36 -0.38 -7.82 -8.07
CA PHE A 36 -1.82 -7.66 -8.20
C PHE A 36 -2.44 -8.57 -9.28
N ALA A 37 -1.64 -9.21 -10.12
CA ALA A 37 -2.11 -10.17 -11.12
C ALA A 37 -2.68 -11.45 -10.49
N ALA A 38 -2.32 -11.74 -9.23
CA ALA A 38 -2.79 -12.92 -8.50
C ALA A 38 -4.24 -12.81 -8.00
N TYR A 39 -4.85 -11.62 -8.06
CA TYR A 39 -6.26 -11.44 -7.67
C TYR A 39 -7.18 -11.79 -8.84
N GLU A 40 -8.21 -12.60 -8.56
CA GLU A 40 -9.25 -12.92 -9.54
C GLU A 40 -10.04 -11.66 -9.93
N ASP A 41 -10.45 -10.87 -8.94
CA ASP A 41 -11.18 -9.60 -9.12
C ASP A 41 -10.26 -8.38 -9.31
N GLU A 42 -10.86 -7.24 -9.67
CA GLU A 42 -10.24 -5.92 -9.48
C GLU A 42 -9.91 -5.66 -8.01
N VAL A 43 -8.91 -4.79 -7.78
CA VAL A 43 -8.41 -4.42 -6.46
C VAL A 43 -8.69 -2.96 -6.19
N LYS A 44 -9.23 -2.64 -5.02
CA LYS A 44 -9.44 -1.26 -4.58
C LYS A 44 -8.34 -0.85 -3.62
N VAL A 45 -7.40 -0.03 -4.07
CA VAL A 45 -6.43 0.63 -3.18
C VAL A 45 -7.17 1.71 -2.38
N VAL A 46 -7.13 1.61 -1.05
CA VAL A 46 -7.85 2.53 -0.15
C VAL A 46 -6.94 3.48 0.62
N GLY A 47 -5.62 3.31 0.50
CA GLY A 47 -4.66 4.20 1.13
C GLY A 47 -3.23 3.81 0.87
N PHE A 48 -2.33 4.76 1.15
CA PHE A 48 -0.89 4.60 1.09
C PHE A 48 -0.29 5.17 2.37
N LEU A 49 0.41 4.34 3.14
CA LEU A 49 1.12 4.76 4.34
C LEU A 49 2.61 4.52 4.16
N ARG A 50 3.42 5.48 4.61
CA ARG A 50 4.87 5.32 4.66
C ARG A 50 5.31 5.10 6.11
N CYS A 51 6.06 4.03 6.34
CA CYS A 51 6.68 3.78 7.63
C CYS A 51 7.86 4.72 7.84
N ARG A 52 7.94 5.36 9.01
CA ARG A 52 9.14 6.05 9.46
C ARG A 52 9.67 5.34 10.71
N CYS A 53 10.83 4.70 10.62
CA CYS A 53 11.46 3.99 11.74
C CYS A 53 11.62 4.94 12.95
N PRO A 54 11.27 4.49 14.18
CA PRO A 54 10.97 3.11 14.58
C PRO A 54 9.49 2.67 14.42
N GLY A 55 8.71 3.32 13.55
CA GLY A 55 7.36 2.86 13.17
C GLY A 55 6.24 3.30 14.12
N ARG A 56 6.53 4.19 15.08
CA ARG A 56 5.59 4.59 16.14
C ARG A 56 4.27 5.17 15.61
N SER A 57 4.30 5.90 14.49
CA SER A 57 3.10 6.45 13.86
C SER A 57 2.40 5.44 12.93
N LEU A 58 3.08 4.37 12.48
CA LEU A 58 2.51 3.48 11.47
C LEU A 58 1.33 2.67 12.04
N VAL A 59 1.51 2.07 13.22
CA VAL A 59 0.49 1.23 13.86
C VAL A 59 -0.85 1.95 14.07
N PRO A 60 -0.91 3.14 14.70
CA PRO A 60 -2.18 3.86 14.87
C PRO A 60 -2.79 4.31 13.54
N ASN A 61 -1.97 4.64 12.53
CA ASN A 61 -2.48 4.97 11.20
C ASN A 61 -3.09 3.75 10.49
N ILE A 62 -2.47 2.56 10.61
CA ILE A 62 -3.05 1.31 10.10
C ILE A 62 -4.37 1.00 10.81
N ALA A 63 -4.43 1.16 12.13
CA ALA A 63 -5.66 0.95 12.90
C ALA A 63 -6.79 1.86 12.42
N MET A 64 -6.49 3.15 12.23
CA MET A 64 -7.45 4.12 11.72
C MET A 64 -7.86 3.82 10.27
N ALA A 65 -6.91 3.46 9.41
CA ALA A 65 -7.23 3.03 8.05
C ALA A 65 -8.15 1.80 8.06
N LYS A 66 -7.94 0.84 8.97
CA LYS A 66 -8.79 -0.34 9.10
C LYS A 66 -10.19 0.05 9.53
N GLU A 67 -10.32 0.90 10.53
CA GLU A 67 -11.61 1.40 11.03
C GLU A 67 -12.39 2.13 9.94
N LYS A 68 -11.75 3.02 9.18
CA LYS A 68 -12.44 3.88 8.20
C LYS A 68 -12.71 3.22 6.86
N THR A 69 -11.86 2.29 6.43
CA THR A 69 -11.95 1.72 5.07
C THR A 69 -12.41 0.27 5.07
N GLY A 70 -12.19 -0.45 6.16
CA GLY A 70 -12.38 -1.89 6.24
C GLY A 70 -11.44 -2.67 5.33
N PHE A 71 -10.23 -2.17 5.03
CA PHE A 71 -9.26 -2.89 4.19
C PHE A 71 -8.99 -4.31 4.72
N GLU A 72 -8.75 -5.26 3.84
CA GLU A 72 -8.60 -6.68 4.19
C GLU A 72 -7.16 -7.16 3.99
N VAL A 73 -6.43 -6.50 3.11
CA VAL A 73 -5.08 -6.89 2.72
C VAL A 73 -4.11 -5.71 2.89
N VAL A 74 -2.91 -6.02 3.37
CA VAL A 74 -1.77 -5.09 3.38
C VAL A 74 -0.81 -5.49 2.27
N HIS A 75 -0.51 -4.56 1.38
CA HIS A 75 0.53 -4.71 0.38
C HIS A 75 1.79 -3.96 0.83
N LEU A 76 2.87 -4.71 1.11
CA LEU A 76 4.14 -4.15 1.53
C LEU A 76 5.02 -3.83 0.32
N THR A 77 5.63 -2.65 0.31
CA THR A 77 6.54 -2.17 -0.74
C THR A 77 7.82 -1.58 -0.20
#